data_AF-A0A1R1PDU8-F1
#
_entry.id   AF-A0A1R1PDU8-F1
#
_cell.length_a   1.000
_cell.length_b   1.000
_cell.length_c   1.000
_cell.angle_alpha   90.00
_cell.angle_beta   90.00
_cell.angle_gamma   90.00
#
_symmetry.space_group_name_H-M   'P 1'
#
loop_
_entity.id
_entity.type
_entity.pdbx_description
1 polymer ?
#
loop_
_entity_poly.entity_id
_entity_poly.type
_entity_poly.pdbx_seq_one_letter_code
_entity_poly.pdbx_strand_id
1 'polypeptide(L)'
;MYLTNILLTILTIKSVITAFPSDDRDLILELAEYSKIGTDYGLYTTERVVLDAIYELDPYELDSTILGYKLIPFENQDLMEMHPKTLFALKEICDNEYGNVVTTVFWYGKEARVNNSQNGYNCTYPYYLAPKIYNYMTSYFEEKYFISITFCISGDAYLTFHKYLTTEGGDRQKILNKPNIDNCVSLLLSPIRAH
;
A
#
# COMPACT_ATOMS: atom_id res chain seq x y z
N MET A 1 72.21 4.45 10.01
CA MET A 1 71.08 3.96 10.82
C MET A 1 69.95 4.97 10.66
N TYR A 2 69.10 4.79 9.65
CA TYR A 2 67.95 5.67 9.37
C TYR A 2 66.69 4.85 9.64
N LEU A 3 65.98 5.17 10.72
CA LEU A 3 64.64 4.65 11.01
C LEU A 3 63.68 5.81 10.81
N THR A 4 63.05 5.85 9.64
CA THR A 4 61.92 6.72 9.33
C THR A 4 60.69 6.19 10.06
N ASN A 5 60.29 6.88 11.13
CA ASN A 5 59.00 6.70 11.78
C ASN A 5 57.92 7.28 10.87
N ILE A 6 57.16 6.40 10.20
CA ILE A 6 55.93 6.75 9.51
C ILE A 6 54.83 6.84 10.57
N LEU A 7 54.43 8.07 10.91
CA LEU A 7 53.22 8.33 11.69
C LEU A 7 52.01 7.88 10.85
N LEU A 8 51.35 6.82 11.27
CA LEU A 8 50.08 6.37 10.70
C LEU A 8 48.96 7.25 11.28
N THR A 9 48.50 8.24 10.52
CA THR A 9 47.34 9.06 10.89
C THR A 9 46.08 8.20 10.76
N ILE A 10 45.53 7.75 11.90
CA ILE A 10 44.21 7.12 11.95
C ILE A 10 43.17 8.22 11.69
N LEU A 11 42.74 8.34 10.43
CA LEU A 11 41.56 9.10 10.05
C LEU A 11 40.34 8.35 10.62
N THR A 12 39.83 8.85 11.74
CA THR A 12 38.51 8.49 12.23
C THR A 12 37.49 8.96 11.20
N ILE A 13 36.96 8.01 10.42
CA ILE A 13 35.75 8.23 9.64
C ILE A 13 34.63 8.43 10.66
N LYS A 14 34.39 9.70 11.04
CA LYS A 14 33.11 10.08 11.63
C LYS A 14 32.07 9.74 10.58
N SER A 15 31.31 8.69 10.83
CA SER A 15 30.08 8.40 10.09
C SER A 15 29.23 9.66 10.14
N VAL A 16 29.15 10.34 9.00
CA VAL A 16 28.12 11.34 8.77
C VAL A 16 26.85 10.51 8.67
N ILE A 17 26.14 10.36 9.79
CA ILE A 17 24.71 10.08 9.77
C ILE A 17 24.11 11.31 9.09
N THR A 18 24.02 11.23 7.76
CA THR A 18 23.16 12.12 7.00
C THR A 18 21.76 11.75 7.44
N ALA A 19 21.12 12.66 8.16
CA ALA A 19 19.68 12.59 8.38
C ALA A 19 19.02 12.55 7.00
N PHE A 20 18.46 11.40 6.63
CA PHE A 20 17.62 11.29 5.45
C PHE A 20 16.33 12.10 5.69
N PRO A 21 15.97 13.06 4.81
CA PRO A 21 14.76 13.83 4.97
C PRO A 21 13.55 13.05 4.43
N SER A 22 12.43 13.12 5.16
CA SER A 22 11.05 12.70 4.80
C SER A 22 10.86 11.24 4.35
N ASP A 23 10.34 10.42 5.26
CA ASP A 23 10.30 8.96 5.16
C ASP A 23 9.18 8.40 4.25
N ASP A 24 9.25 8.65 2.93
CA ASP A 24 8.39 8.06 1.88
C ASP A 24 8.77 6.58 1.59
N ARG A 25 9.00 5.73 2.60
CA ARG A 25 9.55 4.37 2.43
C ARG A 25 8.49 3.32 2.11
N ASP A 26 8.63 2.66 0.95
CA ASP A 26 7.83 1.50 0.54
C ASP A 26 8.47 0.22 1.10
N LEU A 27 7.93 -0.28 2.22
CA LEU A 27 8.49 -1.44 2.94
C LEU A 27 8.51 -2.73 2.10
N ILE A 28 7.60 -2.88 1.13
CA ILE A 28 7.58 -4.04 0.22
C ILE A 28 8.80 -3.97 -0.71
N LEU A 29 9.02 -2.81 -1.30
CA LEU A 29 10.17 -2.56 -2.17
C LEU A 29 11.48 -2.71 -1.40
N GLU A 30 11.57 -2.18 -0.19
CA GLU A 30 12.76 -2.33 0.66
C GLU A 30 13.09 -3.79 0.95
N LEU A 31 12.07 -4.59 1.29
CA LEU A 31 12.26 -6.02 1.55
C LEU A 31 12.71 -6.75 0.26
N ALA A 32 12.13 -6.41 -0.89
CA ALA A 32 12.50 -6.97 -2.17
C ALA A 32 13.93 -6.57 -2.59
N GLU A 33 14.31 -5.29 -2.45
CA GLU A 33 15.64 -4.78 -2.75
C GLU A 33 16.72 -5.29 -1.80
N TYR A 34 16.37 -5.57 -0.54
CA TYR A 34 17.29 -6.17 0.42
C TYR A 34 17.65 -7.60 0.02
N SER A 35 16.65 -8.38 -0.42
CA SER A 35 16.82 -9.80 -0.77
C SER A 35 17.34 -10.04 -2.18
N LYS A 36 16.96 -9.19 -3.15
CA LYS A 36 17.35 -9.27 -4.57
C LYS A 36 17.16 -10.66 -5.18
N ILE A 37 16.02 -11.28 -4.86
CA ILE A 37 15.61 -12.54 -5.49
C ILE A 37 15.17 -12.21 -6.92
N GLY A 38 15.82 -12.80 -7.92
CA GLY A 38 15.52 -12.50 -9.33
C GLY A 38 15.99 -11.10 -9.77
N THR A 39 15.70 -10.75 -11.01
CA THR A 39 16.03 -9.43 -11.60
C THR A 39 14.87 -8.44 -11.58
N ASP A 40 13.69 -8.92 -11.20
CA ASP A 40 12.42 -8.21 -11.17
C ASP A 40 12.06 -7.67 -9.77
N TYR A 41 12.98 -7.79 -8.79
CA TYR A 41 12.76 -7.31 -7.42
C TYR A 41 12.25 -5.86 -7.34
N GLY A 42 12.65 -4.99 -8.28
CA GLY A 42 12.22 -3.58 -8.34
C GLY A 42 10.77 -3.37 -8.80
N LEU A 43 10.07 -4.44 -9.23
CA LEU A 43 8.65 -4.38 -9.59
C LEU A 43 7.73 -4.60 -8.38
N TYR A 44 8.26 -5.10 -7.27
CA TYR A 44 7.49 -5.37 -6.06
C TYR A 44 7.35 -4.09 -5.23
N THR A 45 6.29 -3.34 -5.50
CA THR A 45 5.90 -2.15 -4.74
C THR A 45 4.60 -2.39 -3.99
N THR A 46 4.31 -1.55 -3.00
CA THR A 46 3.02 -1.52 -2.30
C THR A 46 1.85 -1.38 -3.29
N GLU A 47 1.94 -0.49 -4.28
CA GLU A 47 0.92 -0.35 -5.32
C GLU A 47 0.72 -1.65 -6.10
N ARG A 48 1.81 -2.31 -6.51
CA ARG A 48 1.73 -3.54 -7.29
C ARG A 48 1.02 -4.65 -6.52
N VAL A 49 1.44 -4.90 -5.27
CA VAL A 49 0.83 -5.97 -4.46
C VAL A 49 -0.62 -5.66 -4.10
N VAL A 50 -0.97 -4.37 -3.92
CA VAL A 50 -2.37 -3.95 -3.71
C VAL A 50 -3.22 -4.18 -4.96
N LEU A 51 -2.69 -3.86 -6.14
CA LEU A 51 -3.38 -4.10 -7.41
C LEU A 51 -3.61 -5.60 -7.63
N ASP A 52 -2.57 -6.42 -7.43
CA ASP A 52 -2.66 -7.86 -7.56
C ASP A 52 -3.72 -8.44 -6.58
N ALA A 53 -3.76 -7.95 -5.34
CA ALA A 53 -4.77 -8.36 -4.35
C ALA A 53 -6.20 -8.00 -4.74
N ILE A 54 -6.43 -6.79 -5.26
CA ILE A 54 -7.76 -6.36 -5.72
C ILE A 54 -8.18 -7.18 -6.95
N TYR A 55 -7.26 -7.45 -7.87
CA TYR A 55 -7.53 -8.27 -9.04
C TYR A 55 -7.86 -9.73 -8.66
N GLU A 56 -7.08 -10.34 -7.77
CA GLU A 56 -7.28 -11.73 -7.37
C GLU A 56 -8.57 -11.94 -6.56
N LEU A 57 -8.89 -11.02 -5.66
CA LEU A 57 -10.07 -11.15 -4.80
C LEU A 57 -11.36 -10.64 -5.46
N ASP A 58 -11.24 -9.87 -6.54
CA ASP A 58 -12.33 -9.22 -7.28
C ASP A 58 -13.43 -8.62 -6.39
N PRO A 59 -13.08 -7.68 -5.49
CA PRO A 59 -14.03 -7.16 -4.52
C PRO A 59 -15.14 -6.32 -5.15
N TYR A 60 -14.92 -5.75 -6.33
CA TYR A 60 -15.90 -4.87 -6.97
C TYR A 60 -17.04 -5.65 -7.62
N GLU A 61 -16.80 -6.89 -8.05
CA GLU A 61 -17.84 -7.82 -8.49
C GLU A 61 -18.66 -8.32 -7.28
N LEU A 62 -17.99 -8.68 -6.18
CA LEU A 62 -18.64 -9.16 -4.97
C LEU A 62 -19.49 -8.08 -4.27
N ASP A 63 -19.04 -6.82 -4.31
CA ASP A 63 -19.71 -5.71 -3.65
C ASP A 63 -19.58 -4.40 -4.45
N SER A 64 -20.62 -4.13 -5.22
CA SER A 64 -20.69 -2.94 -6.08
C SER A 64 -20.65 -1.59 -5.35
N THR A 65 -20.91 -1.57 -4.03
CA THR A 65 -20.93 -0.32 -3.23
C THR A 65 -19.54 0.16 -2.83
N ILE A 66 -18.52 -0.67 -3.04
CA ILE A 66 -17.11 -0.31 -2.82
C ILE A 66 -16.66 0.66 -3.92
N LEU A 67 -16.18 1.83 -3.49
CA LEU A 67 -15.64 2.90 -4.34
C LEU A 67 -14.11 2.86 -4.46
N GLY A 68 -13.46 2.04 -3.65
CA GLY A 68 -12.01 1.91 -3.58
C GLY A 68 -11.55 1.38 -2.23
N TYR A 69 -10.25 1.44 -2.00
CA TYR A 69 -9.59 1.04 -0.76
C TYR A 69 -8.62 2.11 -0.29
N LYS A 70 -8.41 2.19 1.01
CA LYS A 70 -7.34 2.97 1.63
C LYS A 70 -6.44 2.06 2.45
N LEU A 71 -5.14 2.34 2.42
CA LEU A 71 -4.21 1.71 3.35
C LEU A 71 -4.45 2.26 4.76
N ILE A 72 -4.56 1.37 5.75
CA ILE A 72 -4.73 1.69 7.17
C ILE A 72 -3.68 0.93 8.00
N PRO A 73 -3.30 1.43 9.19
CA PRO A 73 -2.41 0.70 10.09
C PRO A 73 -3.16 -0.45 10.76
N PHE A 74 -2.40 -1.46 11.19
CA PHE A 74 -2.86 -2.42 12.17
C PHE A 74 -2.94 -1.79 13.57
N GLU A 75 -3.69 -2.41 14.50
CA GLU A 75 -3.93 -1.88 15.85
C GLU A 75 -2.63 -1.63 16.63
N ASN A 76 -1.67 -2.53 16.50
CA ASN A 76 -0.38 -2.52 17.18
C ASN A 76 0.77 -1.97 16.31
N GLN A 77 0.47 -1.26 15.22
CA GLN A 77 1.47 -0.62 14.39
C GLN A 77 1.62 0.85 14.77
N ASP A 78 2.85 1.34 14.90
CA ASP A 78 3.09 2.76 15.14
C ASP A 78 2.61 3.56 13.92
N LEU A 79 1.81 4.61 14.17
CA LEU A 79 1.33 5.51 13.13
C LEU A 79 2.49 6.19 12.38
N MET A 80 3.66 6.32 13.01
CA MET A 80 4.87 6.85 12.39
C MET A 80 5.54 5.88 11.42
N GLU A 81 5.23 4.58 11.47
CA GLU A 81 5.71 3.58 10.51
C GLU A 81 4.87 3.54 9.21
N MET A 82 3.78 4.31 9.15
CA MET A 82 2.98 4.39 7.93
C MET A 82 3.62 5.31 6.90
N HIS A 83 3.46 4.92 5.62
CA HIS A 83 3.69 5.77 4.47
C HIS A 83 3.12 7.18 4.76
N PRO A 84 3.94 8.25 4.68
CA PRO A 84 3.51 9.61 5.01
C PRO A 84 2.49 10.17 4.01
N LYS A 85 2.22 9.45 2.92
CA LYS A 85 1.11 9.68 2.00
C LYS A 85 0.07 8.58 2.19
N THR A 86 -1.16 8.98 2.51
CA THR A 86 -2.30 8.07 2.44
C THR A 86 -2.49 7.61 1.00
N LEU A 87 -2.21 6.33 0.75
CA LEU A 87 -2.45 5.66 -0.53
C LEU A 87 -3.93 5.27 -0.63
N PHE A 88 -4.56 5.70 -1.72
CA PHE A 88 -5.90 5.29 -2.10
C PHE A 88 -5.82 4.46 -3.38
N ALA A 89 -6.45 3.28 -3.38
CA ALA A 89 -6.67 2.44 -4.54
C ALA A 89 -8.13 2.59 -4.97
N LEU A 90 -8.40 3.55 -5.86
CA LEU A 90 -9.74 3.98 -6.22
C LEU A 90 -10.30 3.16 -7.38
N LYS A 91 -11.59 2.83 -7.30
CA LYS A 91 -12.33 2.21 -8.39
C LYS A 91 -12.46 3.19 -9.55
N GLU A 92 -12.03 2.76 -10.72
CA GLU A 92 -12.21 3.44 -12.00
C GLU A 92 -13.16 2.60 -12.86
N ILE A 93 -14.18 3.25 -13.41
CA ILE A 93 -15.12 2.62 -14.35
C ILE A 93 -15.00 3.36 -15.66
N CYS A 94 -14.49 2.69 -16.69
CA CYS A 94 -14.34 3.27 -18.01
C CYS A 94 -15.28 2.62 -19.00
N ASP A 95 -16.06 3.45 -19.68
CA ASP A 95 -17.01 3.05 -20.69
C ASP A 95 -16.44 3.31 -22.09
N ASN A 96 -16.59 2.35 -22.99
CA ASN A 96 -16.25 2.47 -24.40
C ASN A 96 -17.35 1.86 -25.29
N GLU A 97 -17.15 1.82 -26.61
CA GLU A 97 -18.12 1.26 -27.56
C GLU A 97 -18.37 -0.26 -27.39
N TYR A 98 -17.48 -0.97 -26.71
CA TYR A 98 -17.55 -2.42 -26.47
C TYR A 98 -18.10 -2.79 -25.09
N GLY A 99 -18.24 -1.83 -24.18
CA GLY A 99 -18.79 -2.03 -22.85
C GLY A 99 -18.01 -1.29 -21.77
N ASN A 100 -18.12 -1.80 -20.54
CA ASN A 100 -17.58 -1.17 -19.35
C ASN A 100 -16.43 -2.00 -18.80
N VAL A 101 -15.33 -1.34 -18.46
CA VAL A 101 -14.17 -1.94 -17.80
C VAL A 101 -14.04 -1.33 -16.41
N VAL A 102 -13.93 -2.18 -15.40
CA VAL A 102 -13.67 -1.76 -14.02
C VAL A 102 -12.20 -2.05 -13.72
N THR A 103 -11.48 -1.05 -13.22
CA THR A 103 -10.07 -1.15 -12.84
C THR A 103 -9.81 -0.34 -11.56
N THR A 104 -8.55 -0.34 -11.12
CA THR A 104 -8.09 0.38 -9.95
C THR A 104 -7.01 1.38 -10.34
N VAL A 105 -7.13 2.61 -9.85
CA VAL A 105 -6.10 3.64 -9.98
C VAL A 105 -5.60 4.07 -8.61
N PHE A 106 -4.31 4.40 -8.52
CA PHE A 106 -3.72 4.91 -7.29
C PHE A 106 -3.83 6.43 -7.23
N TRP A 107 -4.18 6.94 -6.05
CA TRP A 107 -4.23 8.36 -5.77
C TRP A 107 -3.60 8.64 -4.41
N TYR A 108 -2.71 9.61 -4.35
CA TYR A 108 -2.11 10.08 -3.11
C TYR A 108 -2.82 11.36 -2.70
N GLY A 109 -3.30 11.45 -1.45
CA GLY A 109 -4.27 12.44 -0.93
C GLY A 109 -4.11 13.94 -1.25
N LYS A 110 -2.99 14.36 -1.85
CA LYS A 110 -2.61 15.74 -2.18
C LYS A 110 -2.44 15.98 -3.69
N GLU A 111 -2.62 14.96 -4.51
CA GLU A 111 -2.47 15.04 -5.95
C GLU A 111 -3.76 15.50 -6.63
N ALA A 112 -3.62 16.01 -7.85
CA ALA A 112 -4.77 16.32 -8.70
C ALA A 112 -5.64 15.06 -8.89
N ARG A 113 -6.93 15.26 -9.19
CA ARG A 113 -7.82 14.14 -9.50
C ARG A 113 -7.27 13.39 -10.72
N VAL A 114 -7.23 12.06 -10.63
CA VAL A 114 -6.90 11.21 -11.76
C VAL A 114 -7.97 11.39 -12.84
N ASN A 115 -7.56 11.48 -14.10
CA ASN A 115 -8.45 11.53 -15.24
C ASN A 115 -7.82 10.81 -16.43
N ASN A 116 -8.26 9.58 -16.66
CA ASN A 116 -7.82 8.73 -17.77
C ASN A 116 -8.80 8.76 -18.97
N SER A 117 -9.80 9.64 -18.96
CA SER A 117 -10.75 9.77 -20.07
C SER A 117 -10.06 10.26 -21.34
N GLN A 118 -10.38 9.64 -22.48
CA GLN A 118 -9.91 9.98 -23.81
C GLN A 118 -11.06 9.85 -24.83
N ASN A 119 -10.84 10.22 -26.09
CA ASN A 119 -11.90 10.14 -27.09
C ASN A 119 -12.40 8.69 -27.27
N GLY A 120 -13.72 8.46 -27.16
CA GLY A 120 -14.32 7.11 -27.23
C GLY A 120 -14.13 6.24 -25.99
N TYR A 121 -13.55 6.78 -24.92
CA TYR A 121 -13.25 6.05 -23.67
C TYR A 121 -13.43 6.99 -22.48
N ASN A 122 -14.56 6.89 -21.79
CA ASN A 122 -14.91 7.81 -20.71
C ASN A 122 -14.79 7.12 -19.35
N CYS A 123 -13.84 7.57 -18.52
CA CYS A 123 -13.63 7.07 -17.19
C CYS A 123 -14.33 7.91 -16.14
N THR A 124 -14.94 7.23 -15.18
CA THR A 124 -15.55 7.82 -13.99
C THR A 124 -14.95 7.20 -12.74
N TYR A 125 -14.87 8.01 -11.70
CA TYR A 125 -14.35 7.60 -10.40
C TYR A 125 -15.45 7.83 -9.38
N PRO A 126 -16.24 6.80 -9.03
CA PRO A 126 -17.38 6.93 -8.12
C PRO A 126 -17.02 7.62 -6.80
N TYR A 127 -15.79 7.44 -6.32
CA TYR A 127 -15.24 8.13 -5.16
C TYR A 127 -15.39 9.67 -5.21
N TYR A 128 -15.13 10.30 -6.36
CA TYR A 128 -15.22 11.76 -6.52
C TYR A 128 -16.65 12.27 -6.70
N LEU A 129 -17.59 11.37 -7.04
CA LEU A 129 -19.00 11.67 -7.27
C LEU A 129 -19.86 11.45 -6.02
N ALA A 130 -19.39 10.61 -5.08
CA ALA A 130 -20.08 10.34 -3.84
C ALA A 130 -20.31 11.63 -3.02
N PRO A 131 -21.48 11.82 -2.40
CA PRO A 131 -21.74 12.95 -1.51
C PRO A 131 -20.67 13.02 -0.42
N LYS A 132 -20.09 14.21 -0.18
CA LYS A 132 -19.08 14.48 0.87
C LYS A 132 -19.64 14.39 2.30
N ILE A 133 -20.53 13.45 2.60
CA ILE A 133 -21.31 13.50 3.85
C ILE A 133 -20.52 12.95 5.05
N TYR A 134 -19.43 12.22 4.87
CA TYR A 134 -18.51 11.92 5.96
C TYR A 134 -17.07 12.03 5.48
N ASN A 135 -16.23 12.69 6.28
CA ASN A 135 -14.79 12.77 6.10
C ASN A 135 -14.27 11.43 5.54
N TYR A 136 -13.58 11.42 4.40
CA TYR A 136 -12.93 10.20 3.89
C TYR A 136 -11.90 9.63 4.90
N MET A 137 -11.59 10.40 5.95
CA MET A 137 -10.83 9.98 7.13
C MET A 137 -11.63 9.15 8.17
N THR A 138 -12.97 9.14 8.15
CA THR A 138 -13.81 8.57 9.24
C THR A 138 -14.44 7.20 8.98
N SER A 139 -14.15 6.50 7.88
CA SER A 139 -14.55 5.08 7.73
C SER A 139 -13.67 4.11 8.53
N TYR A 140 -13.37 4.43 9.79
CA TYR A 140 -12.81 3.45 10.73
C TYR A 140 -13.91 2.72 11.50
N PHE A 141 -15.11 3.31 11.62
CA PHE A 141 -16.00 2.99 12.74
C PHE A 141 -17.16 2.03 12.43
N GLU A 142 -17.33 1.55 11.19
CA GLU A 142 -18.43 0.62 10.83
C GLU A 142 -18.06 -0.47 9.81
N GLU A 143 -16.79 -0.63 9.44
CA GLU A 143 -16.41 -1.62 8.43
C GLU A 143 -16.15 -3.00 9.05
N LYS A 144 -16.61 -4.05 8.37
CA LYS A 144 -16.48 -5.45 8.79
C LYS A 144 -15.55 -6.24 7.88
N TYR A 145 -15.31 -5.79 6.66
CA TYR A 145 -14.54 -6.52 5.66
C TYR A 145 -13.31 -5.72 5.26
N PHE A 146 -12.14 -6.26 5.60
CA PHE A 146 -10.84 -5.71 5.24
C PHE A 146 -10.14 -6.65 4.26
N ILE A 147 -9.21 -6.13 3.47
CA ILE A 147 -8.26 -6.96 2.72
C ILE A 147 -6.94 -6.92 3.46
N SER A 148 -6.40 -8.10 3.75
CA SER A 148 -5.05 -8.25 4.26
C SER A 148 -4.15 -8.82 3.17
N ILE A 149 -3.00 -8.17 3.02
CA ILE A 149 -1.95 -8.57 2.09
C ILE A 149 -0.72 -8.89 2.93
N THR A 150 -0.09 -10.03 2.67
CA THR A 150 1.18 -10.40 3.29
C THR A 150 2.17 -10.76 2.20
N PHE A 151 3.25 -9.99 2.09
CA PHE A 151 4.37 -10.24 1.19
C PHE A 151 5.53 -10.81 2.00
N CYS A 152 6.04 -11.97 1.60
CA CYS A 152 7.07 -12.70 2.31
C CYS A 152 8.20 -13.12 1.39
N ILE A 153 9.38 -13.30 1.98
CA ILE A 153 10.49 -14.02 1.36
C ILE A 153 10.54 -15.43 1.94
N SER A 154 10.60 -16.44 1.07
CA SER A 154 10.81 -17.82 1.48
C SER A 154 11.78 -18.52 0.53
N GLY A 155 12.98 -18.83 1.01
CA GLY A 155 14.06 -19.33 0.16
C GLY A 155 14.39 -18.32 -0.94
N ASP A 156 14.38 -18.79 -2.19
CA ASP A 156 14.66 -17.98 -3.40
C ASP A 156 13.36 -17.54 -4.10
N ALA A 157 12.30 -17.28 -3.35
CA ALA A 157 11.02 -16.84 -3.91
C ALA A 157 10.36 -15.73 -3.09
N TYR A 158 9.67 -14.84 -3.81
CA TYR A 158 8.69 -13.92 -3.25
C TYR A 158 7.32 -14.60 -3.21
N LEU A 159 6.65 -14.51 -2.06
CA LEU A 159 5.31 -15.04 -1.85
C LEU A 159 4.38 -13.90 -1.47
N THR A 160 3.20 -13.82 -2.08
CA THR A 160 2.18 -12.83 -1.72
C THR A 160 0.87 -13.56 -1.41
N PHE A 161 0.28 -13.24 -0.26
CA PHE A 161 -0.95 -13.84 0.23
C PHE A 161 -2.01 -12.77 0.38
N HIS A 162 -3.19 -13.00 -0.19
CA HIS A 162 -4.33 -12.09 -0.15
C HIS A 162 -5.51 -12.77 0.53
N LYS A 163 -6.18 -12.07 1.45
CA LYS A 163 -7.40 -12.60 2.09
C LYS A 163 -8.32 -11.50 2.59
N TYR A 164 -9.60 -11.82 2.64
CA TYR A 164 -10.56 -11.05 3.42
C TYR A 164 -10.37 -11.34 4.91
N LEU A 165 -10.38 -10.28 5.72
CA LEU A 165 -10.42 -10.37 7.16
C LEU A 165 -11.72 -9.76 7.68
N THR A 166 -12.34 -10.45 8.64
CA THR A 166 -13.55 -10.01 9.32
C THR A 166 -13.29 -9.74 10.79
N THR A 167 -13.80 -8.63 11.31
CA THR A 167 -13.84 -8.40 12.75
C THR A 167 -14.98 -9.24 13.34
N GLU A 168 -14.67 -10.45 13.82
CA GLU A 168 -15.67 -11.33 14.45
C GLU A 168 -16.32 -10.64 15.66
N GLY A 169 -17.64 -10.80 15.81
CA GLY A 169 -18.39 -10.34 16.99
C GLY A 169 -19.11 -8.99 16.86
N GLY A 170 -19.04 -8.31 15.71
CA GLY A 170 -19.74 -7.03 15.53
C GLY A 170 -19.16 -5.88 16.35
N ASP A 171 -17.98 -6.08 16.94
CA ASP A 171 -17.23 -5.09 17.69
C ASP A 171 -16.53 -4.16 16.69
N ARG A 172 -17.26 -3.11 16.29
CA ARG A 172 -16.93 -2.19 15.18
C ARG A 172 -15.63 -1.40 15.33
N GLN A 173 -14.84 -1.69 16.36
CA GLN A 173 -13.65 -0.96 16.78
C GLN A 173 -12.36 -1.80 16.82
N LYS A 174 -12.43 -3.12 16.67
CA LYS A 174 -11.21 -3.95 16.69
C LYS A 174 -10.53 -3.93 15.33
N ILE A 175 -9.64 -2.97 15.14
CA ILE A 175 -8.62 -3.03 14.10
C ILE A 175 -7.80 -4.31 14.35
N LEU A 176 -7.38 -4.98 13.28
CA LEU A 176 -6.70 -6.25 13.38
C LEU A 176 -5.25 -6.04 13.83
N ASN A 177 -4.71 -6.97 14.62
CA ASN A 177 -3.30 -6.96 14.98
C ASN A 177 -2.44 -7.36 13.78
N LYS A 178 -1.29 -6.71 13.62
CA LYS A 178 -0.29 -7.03 12.60
C LYS A 178 0.21 -8.45 12.83
N PRO A 179 0.15 -9.33 11.80
CA PRO A 179 0.79 -10.63 11.88
C PRO A 179 2.29 -10.46 12.13
N ASN A 180 2.81 -11.11 13.17
CA ASN A 180 4.26 -11.14 13.44
C ASN A 180 4.85 -12.36 12.74
N ILE A 181 5.31 -12.17 11.49
CA ILE A 181 5.89 -13.21 10.66
C ILE A 181 7.25 -12.72 10.16
N ASP A 182 8.29 -13.48 10.45
CA ASP A 182 9.66 -13.16 10.03
C ASP A 182 9.76 -13.09 8.50
N ASN A 183 10.56 -12.15 8.00
CA ASN A 183 10.77 -11.91 6.56
C ASN A 183 9.49 -11.59 5.78
N CYS A 184 8.50 -10.99 6.44
CA CYS A 184 7.27 -10.56 5.80
C CYS A 184 6.92 -9.10 6.11
N VAL A 185 6.28 -8.45 5.14
CA VAL A 185 5.59 -7.18 5.30
C VAL A 185 4.10 -7.46 5.15
N SER A 186 3.30 -6.92 6.08
CA SER A 186 1.84 -7.02 6.03
C SER A 186 1.22 -5.65 5.82
N LEU A 187 0.18 -5.60 5.00
CA LEU A 187 -0.62 -4.42 4.71
C LEU A 187 -2.09 -4.70 5.05
N LEU A 188 -2.80 -3.65 5.45
CA LEU A 188 -4.23 -3.71 5.75
C LEU A 188 -4.99 -2.65 4.95
N LEU A 189 -5.95 -3.09 4.15
CA LEU A 189 -6.80 -2.22 3.34
C LEU A 189 -8.20 -2.18 3.91
N SER A 190 -8.71 -0.95 4.08
CA SER A 190 -10.09 -0.69 4.43
C SER A 190 -10.85 -0.22 3.18
N PRO A 191 -12.00 -0.81 2.84
CA PRO A 191 -12.84 -0.33 1.75
C PRO A 191 -13.37 1.07 2.02
N ILE A 192 -13.63 1.79 0.94
CA ILE A 192 -14.27 3.10 0.93
C ILE A 192 -15.62 2.92 0.27
N ARG A 193 -16.69 3.37 0.92
CA ARG A 193 -18.08 3.18 0.45
C ARG A 193 -18.81 4.51 0.38
N ALA A 194 -19.84 4.57 -0.47
CA ALA A 194 -20.87 5.60 -0.37
C ALA A 194 -21.83 5.20 0.76
N HIS A 195 -22.01 6.08 1.75
CA HIS A 195 -23.06 5.94 2.76
C HIS A 195 -24.39 6.49 2.25
#